data_AF-A0A0Q9SIR1-F1
#
_entry.id   AF-A0A0Q9SIR1-F1
#
_cell.length_a   1.000
_cell.length_b   1.000
_cell.length_c   1.000
_cell.angle_alpha   90.00
_cell.angle_beta   90.00
_cell.angle_gamma   90.00
#
_symmetry.space_group_name_H-M   'P 1'
#
loop_
_entity.id
_entity.type
_entity.pdbx_description
1 polymer ?
#
loop_
_entity_poly.entity_id
_entity_poly.type
_entity_poly.pdbx_seq_one_letter_code
_entity_poly.pdbx_strand_id
1 'polypeptide(L)'
;MIVDLPSTSTVAISKKLVALRQDTGAMALGRVLTLLIVVDEQDAEEAIQAANDASRQHPCRIIAVVIGNKRGQSRIDAQIRVGGDAGASEVVVLRLYGALTDHGRSVVIPLLLPDSPVVAWWPTDAPVHVAQDPIGSMAQRRITDAAESKSPRATLKSRAEAYTRGDTDLAWTRVTLWRGLLAAALDQPPFEPVIEATVTGGSDSPSTDLLAAWLALTLRCPVRRARSRTGTGMVSVRLERRSGAIDLVRPDGSIATLSQPGQPVRRISLARRATAECLADELRRLDPDEIYEETIRSGLAKVGTKTVTASEAVREGEAPSVKEAERASRRLARSASKASSAEMVQVPAPTPKADTAVVKKAAARKLAKTKATGTTAKAKAATKRAPKGGKA
;
A
#
# COMPACT_ATOMS: atom_id res chain seq x y z
N MET A 1 -20.44 10.70 -6.45
CA MET A 1 -21.67 11.24 -5.87
C MET A 1 -21.67 10.97 -4.37
N ILE A 2 -22.04 11.97 -3.59
CA ILE A 2 -22.18 11.89 -2.13
C ILE A 2 -23.64 12.18 -1.76
N VAL A 3 -24.21 11.39 -0.86
CA VAL A 3 -25.56 11.58 -0.31
C VAL A 3 -25.48 11.65 1.21
N ASP A 4 -25.80 12.81 1.77
CA ASP A 4 -25.85 13.03 3.22
C ASP A 4 -27.24 12.70 3.77
N LEU A 5 -27.25 12.01 4.91
CA LEU A 5 -28.43 11.57 5.65
C LEU A 5 -28.25 11.98 7.12
N PRO A 6 -28.45 13.26 7.47
CA PRO A 6 -28.34 13.72 8.85
C PRO A 6 -29.48 13.15 9.70
N SER A 7 -29.19 12.86 10.97
CA SER A 7 -30.15 12.38 11.98
C SER A 7 -31.07 11.29 11.46
N THR A 8 -30.45 10.21 10.97
CA THR A 8 -31.11 9.16 10.20
C THR A 8 -31.29 7.87 10.99
N SER A 9 -31.68 6.79 10.32
CA SER A 9 -31.75 5.42 10.87
C SER A 9 -31.12 4.42 9.92
N THR A 10 -30.70 3.27 10.44
CA THR A 10 -30.17 2.16 9.63
C THR A 10 -31.15 1.71 8.56
N VAL A 11 -32.46 1.72 8.84
CA VAL A 11 -33.52 1.41 7.87
C VAL A 11 -33.53 2.41 6.71
N ALA A 12 -33.44 3.71 7.01
CA ALA A 12 -33.40 4.75 5.97
C ALA A 12 -32.13 4.65 5.11
N ILE A 13 -30.98 4.36 5.73
CA ILE A 13 -29.71 4.11 5.04
C ILE A 13 -29.84 2.90 4.09
N SER A 14 -30.33 1.75 4.58
CA SER A 14 -30.53 0.55 3.75
C SER A 14 -31.46 0.80 2.57
N LYS A 15 -32.58 1.50 2.78
CA LYS A 15 -33.50 1.88 1.70
C LYS A 15 -32.80 2.75 0.66
N LYS A 16 -32.03 3.75 1.09
CA LYS A 16 -31.30 4.63 0.17
C LYS A 16 -30.22 3.89 -0.61
N LEU A 17 -29.52 2.95 0.02
CA LEU A 17 -28.54 2.08 -0.64
C LEU A 17 -29.15 1.19 -1.73
N VAL A 18 -30.38 0.70 -1.52
CA VAL A 18 -31.09 -0.07 -2.55
C VAL A 18 -31.48 0.83 -3.73
N ALA A 19 -32.04 2.00 -3.46
CA ALA A 19 -32.42 2.97 -4.50
C ALA A 19 -31.21 3.39 -5.35
N LEU A 20 -30.10 3.78 -4.71
CA LEU A 20 -28.89 4.21 -5.42
C LEU A 20 -28.29 3.13 -6.32
N ARG A 21 -28.41 1.85 -5.95
CA ARG A 21 -27.97 0.73 -6.78
C ARG A 21 -28.80 0.56 -8.04
N GLN A 22 -30.12 0.77 -7.92
CA GLN A 22 -31.03 0.73 -9.07
C GLN A 22 -30.71 1.89 -10.01
N ASP A 23 -30.52 3.10 -9.47
CA ASP A 23 -30.25 4.32 -10.25
C ASP A 23 -28.92 4.25 -11.00
N THR A 24 -27.89 3.65 -10.40
CA THR A 24 -26.52 3.64 -10.96
C THR A 24 -26.29 2.44 -11.90
N GLY A 25 -27.27 1.54 -12.08
CA GLY A 25 -27.09 0.30 -12.84
C GLY A 25 -26.03 -0.64 -12.25
N ALA A 26 -25.63 -0.41 -11.00
CA ALA A 26 -24.52 -1.08 -10.31
C ALA A 26 -24.94 -2.45 -9.73
N MET A 27 -25.95 -3.11 -10.32
CA MET A 27 -26.48 -4.39 -9.84
C MET A 27 -25.47 -5.54 -9.90
N ALA A 28 -24.36 -5.37 -10.64
CA ALA A 28 -23.35 -6.40 -10.88
C ALA A 28 -21.95 -6.09 -10.29
N LEU A 29 -21.84 -5.25 -9.25
CA LEU A 29 -20.60 -5.20 -8.47
C LEU A 29 -20.54 -6.46 -7.60
N GLY A 30 -19.82 -7.49 -8.09
CA GLY A 30 -19.51 -8.70 -7.34
C GLY A 30 -18.85 -8.32 -6.02
N ARG A 31 -19.61 -8.41 -4.92
CA ARG A 31 -19.12 -8.03 -3.59
C ARG A 31 -18.36 -9.21 -3.02
N VAL A 32 -17.05 -9.02 -2.88
CA VAL A 32 -16.15 -10.06 -2.39
C VAL A 32 -16.05 -10.04 -0.86
N LEU A 33 -16.08 -8.86 -0.23
CA LEU A 33 -16.05 -8.68 1.24
C LEU A 33 -16.66 -7.34 1.68
N THR A 34 -16.93 -7.20 2.98
CA THR A 34 -17.24 -5.95 3.67
C THR A 34 -16.08 -5.56 4.59
N LEU A 35 -15.48 -4.39 4.38
CA LEU A 35 -14.47 -3.80 5.25
C LEU A 35 -15.15 -2.81 6.21
N LEU A 36 -15.10 -3.13 7.49
CA LEU A 36 -15.49 -2.26 8.59
C LEU A 36 -14.28 -1.47 9.06
N ILE A 37 -14.40 -0.14 9.08
CA ILE A 37 -13.37 0.75 9.62
C ILE A 37 -13.91 1.34 10.91
N VAL A 38 -13.20 1.19 12.02
CA VAL A 38 -13.57 1.80 13.30
C VAL A 38 -12.54 2.86 13.65
N VAL A 39 -12.98 4.11 13.68
CA VAL A 39 -12.06 5.25 13.72
C VAL A 39 -12.74 6.44 14.39
N ASP A 40 -11.95 7.31 15.01
CA ASP A 40 -12.45 8.58 15.53
C ASP A 40 -12.67 9.60 14.40
N GLU A 41 -13.46 10.65 14.66
CA GLU A 41 -13.82 11.66 13.65
C GLU A 41 -12.59 12.32 12.98
N GLN A 42 -11.53 12.61 13.73
CA GLN A 42 -10.37 13.31 13.18
C GLN A 42 -9.57 12.50 12.15
N ASP A 43 -9.58 11.16 12.24
CA ASP A 43 -8.78 10.27 11.40
C ASP A 43 -9.64 9.58 10.30
N ALA A 44 -10.94 9.86 10.27
CA ALA A 44 -11.90 9.15 9.44
C ALA A 44 -11.66 9.30 7.94
N GLU A 45 -11.38 10.52 7.45
CA GLU A 45 -11.23 10.76 6.02
C GLU A 45 -9.96 10.11 5.46
N GLU A 46 -8.85 10.15 6.21
CA GLU A 46 -7.60 9.48 5.82
C GLU A 46 -7.78 7.96 5.78
N ALA A 47 -8.45 7.38 6.78
CA ALA A 47 -8.73 5.94 6.80
C ALA A 47 -9.65 5.51 5.65
N ILE A 48 -10.71 6.28 5.35
CA ILE A 48 -11.61 6.03 4.22
C ILE A 48 -10.85 6.12 2.90
N GLN A 49 -9.98 7.11 2.73
CA GLN A 49 -9.17 7.26 1.53
C GLN A 49 -8.21 6.08 1.35
N ALA A 50 -7.51 5.65 2.41
CA ALA A 50 -6.65 4.48 2.36
C ALA A 50 -7.42 3.20 2.01
N ALA A 51 -8.64 3.04 2.53
CA ALA A 51 -9.52 1.91 2.19
C ALA A 51 -10.01 1.96 0.75
N ASN A 52 -10.40 3.13 0.24
CA ASN A 52 -10.77 3.32 -1.17
C ASN A 52 -9.60 2.99 -2.11
N ASP A 53 -8.38 3.36 -1.73
CA ASP A 53 -7.20 3.04 -2.50
C ASP A 53 -6.88 1.54 -2.49
N ALA A 54 -7.04 0.88 -1.35
CA ALA A 54 -6.91 -0.57 -1.22
C ALA A 54 -7.98 -1.31 -2.04
N SER A 55 -9.21 -0.79 -2.07
CA SER A 55 -10.34 -1.44 -2.75
C SER A 55 -10.22 -1.48 -4.27
N ARG A 56 -9.36 -0.64 -4.86
CA ARG A 56 -8.99 -0.72 -6.28
C ARG A 56 -8.34 -2.06 -6.66
N GLN A 57 -7.58 -2.67 -5.74
CA GLN A 57 -6.99 -3.99 -5.94
C GLN A 57 -7.93 -5.12 -5.46
N HIS A 58 -8.70 -4.85 -4.41
CA HIS A 58 -9.57 -5.83 -3.77
C HIS A 58 -10.97 -5.24 -3.57
N PRO A 59 -11.87 -5.35 -4.58
CA PRO A 59 -13.20 -4.75 -4.53
C PRO A 59 -14.00 -5.20 -3.30
N CYS A 60 -14.39 -4.23 -2.48
CA CYS A 60 -15.12 -4.46 -1.24
C CYS A 60 -16.17 -3.37 -1.00
N ARG A 61 -17.15 -3.65 -0.15
CA ARG A 61 -17.99 -2.61 0.47
C ARG A 61 -17.25 -2.04 1.67
N ILE A 62 -17.21 -0.72 1.79
CA ILE A 62 -16.59 -0.05 2.94
C ILE A 62 -17.70 0.50 3.85
N ILE A 63 -17.66 0.18 5.13
CA ILE A 63 -18.51 0.79 6.15
C ILE A 63 -17.60 1.39 7.22
N ALA A 64 -17.52 2.71 7.26
CA ALA A 64 -16.77 3.43 8.28
C ALA A 64 -17.67 3.78 9.46
N VAL A 65 -17.39 3.20 10.62
CA VAL A 65 -17.99 3.55 11.91
C VAL A 65 -17.11 4.63 12.55
N VAL A 66 -17.57 5.87 12.42
CA VAL A 66 -16.87 7.05 12.91
C VAL A 66 -17.40 7.39 14.30
N ILE A 67 -16.51 7.34 15.29
CA ILE A 67 -16.82 7.65 16.68
C ILE A 67 -16.75 9.17 16.86
N GLY A 68 -17.93 9.79 16.93
CA GLY A 68 -18.09 11.20 17.19
C GLY A 68 -18.10 11.51 18.70
N ASN A 69 -18.69 12.65 19.05
CA ASN A 69 -18.79 13.06 20.44
C ASN A 69 -19.71 12.11 21.25
N LYS A 70 -19.15 11.47 22.28
CA LYS A 70 -19.87 10.59 23.21
C LYS A 70 -20.90 11.33 24.07
N ARG A 71 -20.77 12.65 24.22
CA ARG A 71 -21.70 13.47 25.01
C ARG A 71 -22.86 13.96 24.15
N GLY A 72 -24.04 14.07 24.77
CA GLY A 72 -25.23 14.64 24.14
C GLY A 72 -26.23 13.59 23.65
N GLN A 73 -27.11 14.00 22.74
CA GLN A 73 -28.19 13.15 22.24
C GLN A 73 -27.66 12.00 21.37
N SER A 74 -28.23 10.82 21.57
CA SER A 74 -28.00 9.65 20.72
C SER A 74 -28.57 9.88 19.33
N ARG A 75 -27.69 10.01 18.34
CA ARG A 75 -28.07 10.08 16.92
C ARG A 75 -27.02 9.44 16.03
N ILE A 76 -27.43 9.15 14.80
CA ILE A 76 -26.57 8.71 13.71
C ILE A 76 -26.70 9.68 12.53
N ASP A 77 -25.56 10.17 12.06
CA ASP A 77 -25.48 10.87 10.79
C ASP A 77 -24.79 9.94 9.79
N ALA A 78 -25.35 9.79 8.59
CA ALA A 78 -24.76 8.91 7.59
C ALA A 78 -24.44 9.64 6.29
N GLN A 79 -23.43 9.13 5.60
CA GLN A 79 -23.07 9.57 4.27
C GLN A 79 -22.86 8.34 3.38
N ILE A 80 -23.50 8.32 2.22
CA ILE A 80 -23.30 7.28 1.22
C ILE A 80 -22.50 7.88 0.07
N ARG A 81 -21.35 7.30 -0.25
CA ARG A 81 -20.53 7.67 -1.41
C ARG A 81 -20.59 6.57 -2.46
N VAL A 82 -20.81 6.96 -3.71
CA VAL A 82 -20.91 6.06 -4.88
C VAL A 82 -20.18 6.69 -6.08
N GLY A 83 -19.59 5.85 -6.93
CA GLY A 83 -18.87 6.29 -8.13
C GLY A 83 -17.51 6.87 -7.75
N GLY A 84 -17.09 7.97 -8.38
CA GLY A 84 -15.76 8.58 -8.18
C GLY A 84 -15.35 8.78 -6.71
N ASP A 85 -16.31 9.14 -5.83
CA ASP A 85 -16.07 9.39 -4.39
C ASP A 85 -15.95 8.12 -3.54
N ALA A 86 -16.19 6.96 -4.14
CA ALA A 86 -16.06 5.65 -3.51
C ALA A 86 -15.14 4.71 -4.29
N GLY A 87 -14.48 5.21 -5.34
CA GLY A 87 -13.64 4.40 -6.22
C GLY A 87 -14.39 3.21 -6.80
N ALA A 88 -13.83 2.01 -6.60
CA ALA A 88 -14.44 0.74 -7.03
C ALA A 88 -15.51 0.21 -6.05
N SER A 89 -15.82 0.96 -4.97
CA SER A 89 -16.61 0.51 -3.83
C SER A 89 -17.92 1.28 -3.66
N GLU A 90 -18.79 0.74 -2.81
CA GLU A 90 -19.87 1.47 -2.14
C GLU A 90 -19.36 1.82 -0.74
N VAL A 91 -19.29 3.10 -0.40
CA VAL A 91 -18.79 3.56 0.91
C VAL A 91 -19.94 4.11 1.73
N VAL A 92 -20.09 3.62 2.95
CA VAL A 92 -21.07 4.09 3.93
C VAL A 92 -20.33 4.61 5.14
N VAL A 93 -20.41 5.91 5.39
CA VAL A 93 -19.83 6.55 6.58
C VAL A 93 -20.94 6.74 7.60
N LEU A 94 -20.76 6.22 8.81
CA LEU A 94 -21.72 6.24 9.90
C LEU A 94 -21.08 6.98 11.08
N ARG A 95 -21.51 8.21 11.33
CA ARG A 95 -21.06 9.02 12.47
C ARG A 95 -21.99 8.80 13.64
N LEU A 96 -21.45 8.27 14.73
CA LEU A 96 -22.19 7.94 15.94
C LEU A 96 -21.98 9.01 17.01
N TYR A 97 -23.05 9.41 17.68
CA TYR A 97 -23.03 10.42 18.74
C TYR A 97 -23.79 9.96 19.98
N GLY A 98 -23.48 10.55 21.13
CA GLY A 98 -24.13 10.21 22.39
C GLY A 98 -23.89 8.76 22.77
N ALA A 99 -24.87 8.10 23.37
CA ALA A 99 -24.73 6.69 23.78
C ALA A 99 -24.57 5.71 22.59
N LEU A 100 -24.91 6.12 21.36
CA LEU A 100 -24.74 5.25 20.19
C LEU A 100 -23.28 4.96 19.86
N THR A 101 -22.31 5.76 20.36
CA THR A 101 -20.88 5.52 20.12
C THR A 101 -20.43 4.15 20.61
N ASP A 102 -21.08 3.59 21.61
CA ASP A 102 -20.74 2.28 22.18
C ASP A 102 -21.58 1.14 21.57
N HIS A 103 -22.42 1.44 20.57
CA HIS A 103 -23.34 0.48 19.92
C HIS A 103 -23.07 0.28 18.42
N GLY A 104 -21.81 0.44 17.98
CA GLY A 104 -21.42 0.30 16.57
C GLY A 104 -21.84 -1.03 15.93
N ARG A 105 -21.76 -2.15 16.68
CA ARG A 105 -22.22 -3.47 16.20
C ARG A 105 -23.69 -3.45 15.75
N SER A 106 -24.57 -2.93 16.59
CA SER A 106 -26.02 -2.88 16.32
C SER A 106 -26.35 -2.03 15.10
N VAL A 107 -25.56 -0.97 14.87
CA VAL A 107 -25.71 -0.08 13.72
C VAL A 107 -25.24 -0.76 12.42
N VAL A 108 -24.17 -1.55 12.48
CA VAL A 108 -23.56 -2.16 11.30
C VAL A 108 -24.31 -3.41 10.82
N ILE A 109 -24.83 -4.25 11.71
CA ILE A 109 -25.49 -5.53 11.37
C ILE A 109 -26.50 -5.41 10.21
N PRO A 110 -27.44 -4.45 10.20
CA PRO A 110 -28.43 -4.32 9.12
C PRO A 110 -27.85 -3.93 7.75
N LEU A 111 -26.58 -3.51 7.71
CA LEU A 111 -25.87 -3.05 6.51
C LEU A 111 -24.89 -4.11 5.99
N LEU A 112 -24.64 -5.18 6.75
CA LEU A 112 -23.82 -6.30 6.33
C LEU A 112 -24.48 -7.08 5.19
N LEU A 113 -23.64 -7.75 4.40
CA LEU A 113 -24.09 -8.67 3.37
C LEU A 113 -24.10 -10.09 3.96
N PRO A 114 -25.22 -10.83 3.85
CA PRO A 114 -25.41 -12.10 4.56
C PRO A 114 -24.35 -13.17 4.25
N ASP A 115 -23.74 -13.15 3.05
CA ASP A 115 -22.80 -14.19 2.60
C ASP A 115 -21.40 -13.64 2.27
N SER A 116 -21.08 -12.44 2.76
CA SER A 116 -19.79 -11.79 2.46
C SER A 116 -18.88 -11.81 3.69
N PRO A 117 -17.60 -12.21 3.54
CA PRO A 117 -16.60 -12.02 4.58
C PRO A 117 -16.58 -10.59 5.10
N VAL A 118 -16.42 -10.44 6.41
CA VAL A 118 -16.30 -9.19 7.15
C VAL A 118 -14.86 -9.07 7.66
N VAL A 119 -14.23 -7.96 7.30
CA VAL A 119 -12.91 -7.56 7.81
C VAL A 119 -13.11 -6.35 8.69
N ALA A 120 -12.56 -6.34 9.90
CA ALA A 120 -12.56 -5.17 10.77
C ALA A 120 -11.16 -4.56 10.82
N TRP A 121 -11.07 -3.25 10.69
CA TRP A 121 -9.81 -2.52 10.72
C TRP A 121 -9.90 -1.31 11.66
N TRP A 122 -8.92 -1.23 12.56
CA TRP A 122 -8.65 -0.07 13.40
C TRP A 122 -7.35 0.59 12.89
N PRO A 123 -7.44 1.74 12.22
CA PRO A 123 -6.27 2.42 11.64
C PRO A 123 -5.35 3.02 12.69
N THR A 124 -5.83 3.27 13.91
CA THR A 124 -5.09 3.93 14.99
C THR A 124 -5.21 3.13 16.30
N ASP A 125 -5.82 3.69 17.33
CA ASP A 125 -6.05 3.02 18.60
C ASP A 125 -7.12 1.93 18.43
N ALA A 126 -6.79 0.70 18.85
CA ALA A 126 -7.71 -0.43 18.81
C ALA A 126 -7.90 -1.05 20.20
N PRO A 127 -9.07 -1.67 20.48
CA PRO A 127 -9.32 -2.40 21.73
C PRO A 127 -8.20 -3.39 22.04
N VAL A 128 -7.95 -3.68 23.32
CA VAL A 128 -6.92 -4.66 23.73
C VAL A 128 -7.22 -6.03 23.12
N HIS A 129 -8.45 -6.51 23.32
CA HIS A 129 -8.95 -7.76 22.75
C HIS A 129 -9.85 -7.48 21.55
N VAL A 130 -9.25 -7.28 20.37
CA VAL A 130 -10.01 -6.98 19.14
C VAL A 130 -11.01 -8.07 18.77
N ALA A 131 -10.75 -9.34 19.09
CA ALA A 131 -11.70 -10.43 18.84
C ALA A 131 -12.94 -10.40 19.75
N GLN A 132 -12.83 -9.80 20.94
CA GLN A 132 -13.94 -9.67 21.90
C GLN A 132 -14.72 -8.36 21.73
N ASP A 133 -14.16 -7.40 20.99
CA ASP A 133 -14.86 -6.18 20.62
C ASP A 133 -16.17 -6.51 19.86
N PRO A 134 -17.29 -5.82 20.13
CA PRO A 134 -18.55 -6.08 19.44
C PRO A 134 -18.46 -6.06 17.91
N ILE A 135 -17.65 -5.18 17.32
CA ILE A 135 -17.42 -5.15 15.87
C ILE A 135 -16.47 -6.28 15.47
N GLY A 136 -15.36 -6.44 16.19
CA GLY A 136 -14.36 -7.47 15.87
C GLY A 136 -14.89 -8.90 15.95
N SER A 137 -15.82 -9.18 16.88
CA SER A 137 -16.46 -10.50 17.02
C SER A 137 -17.26 -10.95 15.78
N MET A 138 -17.62 -10.03 14.89
CA MET A 138 -18.30 -10.33 13.62
C MET A 138 -17.32 -10.55 12.46
N ALA A 139 -16.05 -10.20 12.62
CA ALA A 139 -15.07 -10.18 11.54
C ALA A 139 -14.21 -11.46 11.54
N GLN A 140 -14.03 -12.07 10.36
CA GLN A 140 -13.11 -13.21 10.21
C GLN A 140 -11.65 -12.74 10.28
N ARG A 141 -11.35 -11.56 9.74
CA ARG A 141 -10.02 -10.92 9.77
C ARG A 141 -10.11 -9.61 10.56
N ARG A 142 -9.18 -9.41 11.50
CA ARG A 142 -9.11 -8.20 12.33
C ARG A 142 -7.74 -7.58 12.20
N ILE A 143 -7.70 -6.34 11.72
CA ILE A 143 -6.48 -5.63 11.35
C ILE A 143 -6.30 -4.47 12.33
N THR A 144 -5.12 -4.39 12.95
CA THR A 144 -4.70 -3.24 13.76
C THR A 144 -3.50 -2.55 13.15
N ASP A 145 -3.14 -1.38 13.69
CA ASP A 145 -1.89 -0.72 13.35
C ASP A 145 -1.18 -0.17 14.58
N ALA A 146 -0.30 -0.99 15.17
CA ALA A 146 0.46 -0.57 16.34
C ALA A 146 1.37 0.63 16.05
N ALA A 147 1.77 0.86 14.79
CA ALA A 147 2.65 1.98 14.44
C ALA A 147 1.96 3.33 14.58
N GLU A 148 0.64 3.38 14.38
CA GLU A 148 -0.18 4.60 14.48
C GLU A 148 -0.80 4.77 15.88
N SER A 149 -0.50 3.87 16.82
CA SER A 149 -0.97 4.00 18.20
C SER A 149 -0.11 5.00 18.99
N LYS A 150 -0.68 5.57 20.07
CA LYS A 150 0.03 6.53 20.95
C LYS A 150 1.28 5.95 21.62
N SER A 151 1.37 4.63 21.76
CA SER A 151 2.50 3.96 22.41
C SER A 151 2.85 2.65 21.68
N PRO A 152 3.51 2.71 20.51
CA PRO A 152 3.63 1.58 19.61
C PRO A 152 4.21 0.31 20.22
N ARG A 153 5.24 0.43 21.08
CA ARG A 153 5.85 -0.71 21.79
C ARG A 153 4.90 -1.35 22.80
N ALA A 154 4.19 -0.54 23.58
CA ALA A 154 3.24 -1.04 24.57
C ALA A 154 2.05 -1.70 23.88
N THR A 155 1.56 -1.09 22.79
CA THR A 155 0.51 -1.66 21.93
C THR A 155 0.95 -3.00 21.37
N LEU A 156 2.16 -3.11 20.78
CA LEU A 156 2.65 -4.37 20.23
C LEU A 156 2.73 -5.48 21.29
N LYS A 157 3.19 -5.16 22.50
CA LYS A 157 3.20 -6.10 23.63
C LYS A 157 1.77 -6.54 24.01
N SER A 158 0.84 -5.60 24.10
CA SER A 158 -0.56 -5.90 24.37
C SER A 158 -1.19 -6.77 23.28
N ARG A 159 -0.85 -6.55 21.99
CA ARG A 159 -1.27 -7.42 20.88
C ARG A 159 -0.73 -8.83 21.02
N ALA A 160 0.51 -9.00 21.47
CA ALA A 160 1.08 -10.32 21.73
C ALA A 160 0.33 -11.08 22.84
N GLU A 161 -0.01 -10.40 23.92
CA GLU A 161 -0.73 -10.98 25.07
C GLU A 161 -2.20 -11.30 24.73
N ALA A 162 -2.85 -10.47 23.91
CA ALA A 162 -4.26 -10.58 23.56
C ALA A 162 -4.54 -11.30 22.22
N TYR A 163 -3.51 -11.84 21.56
CA TYR A 163 -3.61 -12.39 20.22
C TYR A 163 -4.70 -13.45 20.10
N THR A 164 -5.56 -13.33 19.09
CA THR A 164 -6.52 -14.35 18.68
C THR A 164 -6.35 -14.69 17.21
N ARG A 165 -6.54 -15.96 16.84
CA ARG A 165 -6.46 -16.43 15.44
C ARG A 165 -7.33 -15.56 14.52
N GLY A 166 -6.73 -15.03 13.46
CA GLY A 166 -7.36 -14.08 12.53
C GLY A 166 -6.96 -12.61 12.76
N ASP A 167 -6.31 -12.30 13.88
CA ASP A 167 -5.72 -10.99 14.12
C ASP A 167 -4.45 -10.78 13.27
N THR A 168 -4.20 -9.53 12.89
CA THR A 168 -2.97 -9.08 12.24
C THR A 168 -2.71 -7.62 12.55
N ASP A 169 -1.48 -7.20 12.34
CA ASP A 169 -1.07 -5.81 12.50
C ASP A 169 -0.35 -5.33 11.24
N LEU A 170 -0.71 -4.16 10.72
CA LEU A 170 -0.11 -3.62 9.50
C LEU A 170 1.40 -3.38 9.64
N ALA A 171 1.94 -3.24 10.85
CA ALA A 171 3.39 -3.19 11.06
C ALA A 171 4.11 -4.47 10.60
N TRP A 172 3.43 -5.63 10.62
CA TRP A 172 3.93 -6.89 10.05
C TRP A 172 3.92 -6.87 8.52
N THR A 173 2.81 -6.40 7.94
CA THR A 173 2.63 -6.29 6.48
C THR A 173 3.64 -5.32 5.87
N ARG A 174 4.01 -4.25 6.59
CA ARG A 174 5.03 -3.27 6.18
C ARG A 174 6.41 -3.90 5.96
N VAL A 175 6.71 -5.04 6.60
CA VAL A 175 8.01 -5.72 6.46
C VAL A 175 7.99 -6.92 5.52
N THR A 176 6.89 -7.19 4.80
CA THR A 176 6.81 -8.30 3.83
C THR A 176 7.93 -8.27 2.80
N LEU A 177 8.22 -7.10 2.20
CA LEU A 177 9.31 -6.98 1.22
C LEU A 177 10.70 -7.16 1.84
N TRP A 178 10.91 -6.72 3.08
CA TRP A 178 12.15 -6.98 3.82
C TRP A 178 12.36 -8.46 4.04
N ARG A 179 11.32 -9.17 4.52
CA ARG A 179 11.35 -10.62 4.75
C ARG A 179 11.67 -11.37 3.45
N GLY A 180 11.01 -11.01 2.35
CA GLY A 180 11.25 -11.62 1.04
C GLY A 180 12.68 -11.43 0.52
N LEU A 181 13.25 -10.23 0.64
CA LEU A 181 14.63 -9.96 0.21
C LEU A 181 15.66 -10.70 1.07
N LEU A 182 15.45 -10.78 2.38
CA LEU A 182 16.34 -11.51 3.29
C LEU A 182 16.28 -13.01 3.02
N ALA A 183 15.08 -13.58 2.86
CA ALA A 183 14.92 -14.99 2.49
C ALA A 183 15.62 -15.30 1.17
N ALA A 184 15.39 -14.49 0.13
CA ALA A 184 16.03 -14.65 -1.17
C ALA A 184 17.56 -14.54 -1.13
N ALA A 185 18.12 -13.71 -0.23
CA ALA A 185 19.57 -13.62 -0.03
C ALA A 185 20.14 -14.87 0.66
N LEU A 186 19.38 -15.51 1.54
CA LEU A 186 19.76 -16.75 2.22
C LEU A 186 19.60 -17.98 1.33
N ASP A 187 18.71 -17.95 0.35
CA ASP A 187 18.48 -18.99 -0.69
C ASP A 187 19.58 -19.06 -1.76
N GLN A 188 20.75 -18.48 -1.49
CA GLN A 188 21.91 -18.52 -2.37
C GLN A 188 23.10 -19.18 -1.66
N PRO A 189 24.01 -19.84 -2.41
CA PRO A 189 25.27 -20.35 -1.87
C PRO A 189 26.04 -19.25 -1.11
N PRO A 190 26.77 -19.58 -0.03
CA PRO A 190 27.18 -20.93 0.39
C PRO A 190 26.19 -21.70 1.30
N PHE A 191 24.94 -21.24 1.47
CA PHE A 191 23.94 -21.87 2.37
C PHE A 191 24.41 -22.05 3.82
N GLU A 192 25.30 -21.16 4.27
CA GLU A 192 25.79 -21.17 5.64
C GLU A 192 24.72 -20.66 6.63
N PRO A 193 24.70 -21.19 7.86
CA PRO A 193 23.83 -20.67 8.91
C PRO A 193 24.22 -19.24 9.28
N VAL A 194 23.21 -18.44 9.60
CA VAL A 194 23.40 -17.10 10.20
C VAL A 194 23.80 -17.29 11.66
N ILE A 195 24.90 -16.65 12.07
CA ILE A 195 25.49 -16.75 13.41
C ILE A 195 24.84 -15.72 14.35
N GLU A 196 24.57 -14.52 13.83
CA GLU A 196 23.96 -13.41 14.56
C GLU A 196 23.25 -12.49 13.56
N ALA A 197 22.20 -11.79 14.01
CA ALA A 197 21.57 -10.76 13.21
C ALA A 197 21.37 -9.45 14.00
N THR A 198 21.49 -8.33 13.31
CA THR A 198 21.19 -7.01 13.85
C THR A 198 20.14 -6.33 12.99
N VAL A 199 19.02 -5.93 13.61
CA VAL A 199 17.95 -5.18 12.95
C VAL A 199 17.97 -3.75 13.48
N THR A 200 18.16 -2.81 12.56
CA THR A 200 18.21 -1.37 12.87
C THR A 200 16.96 -0.66 12.39
N GLY A 201 16.35 0.11 13.28
CA GLY A 201 15.20 0.94 12.94
C GLY A 201 14.78 1.88 14.06
N GLY A 202 13.78 2.70 13.76
CA GLY A 202 13.25 3.69 14.69
C GLY A 202 12.88 3.07 16.03
N SER A 203 13.22 3.76 17.12
CA SER A 203 12.92 3.29 18.47
C SER A 203 11.42 3.04 18.72
N ASP A 204 10.57 3.72 17.96
CA ASP A 204 9.11 3.68 17.93
C ASP A 204 8.54 2.64 16.93
N SER A 205 9.36 1.95 16.14
CA SER A 205 8.86 1.13 15.02
C SER A 205 8.51 -0.31 15.44
N PRO A 206 7.22 -0.72 15.43
CA PRO A 206 6.84 -2.11 15.71
C PRO A 206 7.27 -3.06 14.60
N SER A 207 7.37 -2.56 13.36
CA SER A 207 7.92 -3.29 12.22
C SER A 207 9.35 -3.79 12.47
N THR A 208 10.19 -2.99 13.12
CA THR A 208 11.55 -3.39 13.50
C THR A 208 11.56 -4.48 14.56
N ASP A 209 10.65 -4.41 15.55
CA ASP A 209 10.49 -5.45 16.55
C ASP A 209 10.04 -6.78 15.94
N LEU A 210 9.01 -6.72 15.10
CA LEU A 210 8.45 -7.89 14.43
C LEU A 210 9.45 -8.56 13.48
N LEU A 211 10.23 -7.77 12.73
CA LEU A 211 11.26 -8.34 11.86
C LEU A 211 12.39 -9.02 12.67
N ALA A 212 12.83 -8.39 13.77
CA ALA A 212 13.82 -8.99 14.67
C ALA A 212 13.30 -10.28 15.31
N ALA A 213 12.05 -10.28 15.77
CA ALA A 213 11.37 -11.44 16.35
C ALA A 213 11.26 -12.60 15.34
N TRP A 214 10.87 -12.29 14.11
CA TRP A 214 10.77 -13.28 13.04
C TRP A 214 12.13 -13.89 12.69
N LEU A 215 13.18 -13.08 12.58
CA LEU A 215 14.54 -13.57 12.35
C LEU A 215 15.01 -14.45 13.52
N ALA A 216 14.73 -14.06 14.76
CA ALA A 216 15.11 -14.84 15.94
C ALA A 216 14.43 -16.22 15.98
N LEU A 217 13.16 -16.30 15.59
CA LEU A 217 12.45 -17.57 15.47
C LEU A 217 12.99 -18.44 14.34
N THR A 218 13.11 -17.84 13.16
CA THR A 218 13.37 -18.59 11.92
C THR A 218 14.83 -19.04 11.86
N LEU A 219 15.77 -18.16 12.21
CA LEU A 219 17.21 -18.44 12.14
C LEU A 219 17.75 -19.11 13.40
N ARG A 220 17.03 -19.03 14.52
CA ARG A 220 17.43 -19.60 15.83
C ARG A 220 18.83 -19.15 16.28
N CYS A 221 19.21 -17.93 15.90
CA CYS A 221 20.46 -17.29 16.31
C CYS A 221 20.16 -16.08 17.21
N PRO A 222 21.16 -15.54 17.94
CA PRO A 222 21.02 -14.25 18.60
C PRO A 222 20.61 -13.17 17.61
N VAL A 223 19.59 -12.39 17.96
CA VAL A 223 19.15 -11.22 17.19
C VAL A 223 19.11 -10.00 18.09
N ARG A 224 19.78 -8.93 17.68
CA ARG A 224 19.83 -7.66 18.39
C ARG A 224 19.00 -6.61 17.70
N ARG A 225 18.45 -5.70 18.50
CA ARG A 225 17.82 -4.47 18.03
C ARG A 225 18.75 -3.28 18.24
N ALA A 226 19.10 -2.60 17.15
CA ALA A 226 19.81 -1.32 17.18
C ALA A 226 18.81 -0.18 16.97
N ARG A 227 18.79 0.81 17.87
CA ARG A 227 17.83 1.92 17.81
C ARG A 227 18.37 3.10 17.01
N SER A 228 17.65 3.48 15.97
CA SER A 228 17.79 4.80 15.33
C SER A 228 16.74 5.78 15.87
N ARG A 229 16.83 7.04 15.43
CA ARG A 229 15.91 8.11 15.79
C ARG A 229 14.45 7.73 15.50
N THR A 230 13.54 8.15 16.36
CA THR A 230 12.08 8.07 16.17
C THR A 230 11.64 8.55 14.79
N GLY A 231 10.67 7.87 14.16
CA GLY A 231 10.15 8.19 12.83
C GLY A 231 11.03 7.78 11.64
N THR A 232 12.18 7.13 11.89
CA THR A 232 13.02 6.61 10.80
C THR A 232 12.48 5.30 10.20
N GLY A 233 11.62 4.58 10.92
CA GLY A 233 11.10 3.28 10.51
C GLY A 233 12.20 2.23 10.33
N MET A 234 12.00 1.25 9.45
CA MET A 234 13.01 0.26 9.09
C MET A 234 14.18 0.88 8.32
N VAL A 235 15.41 0.68 8.82
CA VAL A 235 16.65 1.24 8.27
C VAL A 235 17.56 0.15 7.68
N SER A 236 17.90 -0.88 8.45
CA SER A 236 18.79 -1.93 7.95
C SER A 236 18.65 -3.27 8.67
N VAL A 237 19.14 -4.31 8.02
CA VAL A 237 19.35 -5.64 8.59
C VAL A 237 20.73 -6.12 8.20
N ARG A 238 21.45 -6.67 9.18
CA ARG A 238 22.72 -7.37 9.00
C ARG A 238 22.58 -8.80 9.47
N LEU A 239 22.98 -9.74 8.63
CA LEU A 239 23.04 -11.16 8.93
C LEU A 239 24.50 -11.60 8.88
N GLU A 240 25.06 -11.99 10.01
CA GLU A 240 26.45 -12.45 10.10
C GLU A 240 26.58 -13.92 9.73
N ARG A 241 27.55 -14.25 8.88
CA ARG A 241 27.89 -15.62 8.45
C ARG A 241 29.42 -15.78 8.48
N ARG A 242 29.91 -17.03 8.44
CA ARG A 242 31.36 -17.29 8.43
C ARG A 242 32.03 -16.70 7.18
N SER A 243 31.35 -16.79 6.04
CA SER A 243 31.79 -16.19 4.78
C SER A 243 31.75 -14.65 4.75
N GLY A 244 31.17 -14.00 5.78
CA GLY A 244 30.96 -12.56 5.88
C GLY A 244 29.48 -12.16 5.87
N ALA A 245 29.23 -10.90 6.25
CA ALA A 245 27.89 -10.37 6.48
C ALA A 245 27.07 -10.16 5.21
N ILE A 246 25.76 -10.37 5.31
CA ILE A 246 24.76 -9.87 4.37
C ILE A 246 24.14 -8.61 4.95
N ASP A 247 24.27 -7.50 4.23
CA ASP A 247 23.75 -6.20 4.64
C ASP A 247 22.65 -5.75 3.68
N LEU A 248 21.44 -5.55 4.21
CA LEU A 248 20.34 -4.89 3.52
C LEU A 248 20.08 -3.53 4.19
N VAL A 249 20.33 -2.44 3.46
CA VAL A 249 20.31 -1.07 4.02
C VAL A 249 19.44 -0.17 3.17
N ARG A 250 18.42 0.44 3.78
CA ARG A 250 17.54 1.44 3.16
C ARG A 250 17.69 2.80 3.86
N PRO A 251 18.60 3.66 3.38
CA PRO A 251 18.89 4.94 4.01
C PRO A 251 17.79 5.99 3.82
N ASP A 252 17.18 6.04 2.63
CA ASP A 252 16.34 7.16 2.18
C ASP A 252 14.84 6.81 2.07
N GLY A 253 14.45 5.63 2.56
CA GLY A 253 13.07 5.16 2.54
C GLY A 253 12.55 4.69 1.17
N SER A 254 13.35 4.74 0.10
CA SER A 254 12.92 4.37 -1.26
C SER A 254 13.76 3.26 -1.89
N ILE A 255 15.08 3.36 -1.79
CA ILE A 255 16.02 2.46 -2.44
C ILE A 255 16.90 1.82 -1.37
N ALA A 256 17.02 0.51 -1.42
CA ALA A 256 17.93 -0.25 -0.59
C ALA A 256 19.19 -0.68 -1.35
N THR A 257 20.29 -0.86 -0.63
CA THR A 257 21.45 -1.60 -1.09
C THR A 257 21.48 -2.97 -0.43
N LEU A 258 21.67 -4.02 -1.22
CA LEU A 258 21.99 -5.36 -0.75
C LEU A 258 23.47 -5.64 -1.03
N SER A 259 24.25 -5.88 0.01
CA SER A 259 25.65 -6.28 -0.07
C SER A 259 25.82 -7.67 0.53
N GLN A 260 26.56 -8.53 -0.15
CA GLN A 260 26.82 -9.90 0.28
C GLN A 260 28.18 -10.36 -0.27
N PRO A 261 28.91 -11.20 0.47
CA PRO A 261 30.28 -11.58 0.10
C PRO A 261 30.31 -12.29 -1.26
N GLY A 262 31.36 -12.00 -2.04
CA GLY A 262 31.56 -12.61 -3.36
C GLY A 262 30.57 -12.14 -4.45
N GLN A 263 29.71 -11.16 -4.17
CA GLN A 263 28.75 -10.64 -5.14
C GLN A 263 28.78 -9.10 -5.22
N PRO A 264 28.44 -8.52 -6.37
CA PRO A 264 28.35 -7.08 -6.50
C PRO A 264 27.22 -6.53 -5.63
N VAL A 265 27.42 -5.34 -5.07
CA VAL A 265 26.37 -4.60 -4.35
C VAL A 265 25.23 -4.27 -5.32
N ARG A 266 24.00 -4.58 -4.92
CA ARG A 266 22.79 -4.37 -5.74
C ARG A 266 21.97 -3.20 -5.21
N ARG A 267 21.37 -2.43 -6.11
CA ARG A 267 20.33 -1.44 -5.77
C ARG A 267 18.97 -2.07 -5.99
N ILE A 268 18.11 -2.00 -4.98
CA ILE A 268 16.79 -2.64 -4.98
C ILE A 268 15.75 -1.60 -4.60
N SER A 269 14.63 -1.56 -5.33
CA SER A 269 13.49 -0.74 -4.91
C SER A 269 12.88 -1.35 -3.66
N LEU A 270 12.86 -0.58 -2.57
CA LEU A 270 12.32 -1.02 -1.28
C LEU A 270 11.60 0.16 -0.61
N ALA A 271 10.65 0.75 -1.33
CA ALA A 271 9.90 1.90 -0.84
C ALA A 271 9.21 1.60 0.51
N ARG A 272 9.06 2.64 1.33
CA ARG A 272 8.14 2.58 2.48
C ARG A 272 6.75 2.29 1.94
N ARG A 273 6.12 1.28 2.52
CA ARG A 273 4.79 0.85 2.13
C ARG A 273 3.73 1.79 2.72
N ALA A 274 2.82 2.25 1.87
CA ALA A 274 1.70 3.05 2.31
C ALA A 274 0.64 2.19 3.00
N THR A 275 -0.19 2.79 3.86
CA THR A 275 -1.28 2.09 4.57
C THR A 275 -2.23 1.40 3.61
N ALA A 276 -2.59 2.04 2.49
CA ALA A 276 -3.44 1.45 1.45
C ALA A 276 -2.83 0.19 0.82
N GLU A 277 -1.52 0.15 0.61
CA GLU A 277 -0.84 -1.03 0.05
C GLU A 277 -0.81 -2.18 1.06
N CYS A 278 -0.57 -1.88 2.34
CA CYS A 278 -0.58 -2.88 3.39
C CYS A 278 -2.00 -3.42 3.61
N LEU A 279 -3.00 -2.55 3.64
CA LEU A 279 -4.39 -2.95 3.75
C LEU A 279 -4.82 -3.82 2.55
N ALA A 280 -4.44 -3.44 1.32
CA ALA A 280 -4.71 -4.26 0.14
C ALA A 280 -4.15 -5.69 0.26
N ASP A 281 -2.92 -5.86 0.76
CA ASP A 281 -2.36 -7.19 0.99
C ASP A 281 -3.15 -7.99 2.03
N GLU A 282 -3.59 -7.37 3.12
CA GLU A 282 -4.40 -8.04 4.14
C GLU A 282 -5.81 -8.39 3.64
N LEU A 283 -6.36 -7.62 2.71
CA LEU A 283 -7.65 -7.94 2.07
C LEU A 283 -7.53 -9.08 1.04
N ARG A 284 -6.32 -9.36 0.53
CA ARG A 284 -6.07 -10.45 -0.43
C ARG A 284 -6.19 -11.83 0.21
N ARG A 285 -5.78 -11.98 1.47
CA ARG A 285 -5.73 -13.26 2.20
C ARG A 285 -6.40 -13.10 3.56
N LEU A 286 -7.59 -13.69 3.69
CA LEU A 286 -8.40 -13.61 4.90
C LEU A 286 -8.09 -14.73 5.90
N ASP A 287 -7.40 -15.79 5.46
CA ASP A 287 -6.95 -16.85 6.35
C ASP A 287 -5.95 -16.32 7.39
N PRO A 288 -5.93 -16.93 8.59
CA PRO A 288 -4.95 -16.60 9.61
C PRO A 288 -3.50 -16.69 9.11
N ASP A 289 -2.68 -15.74 9.55
CA ASP A 289 -1.23 -15.74 9.31
C ASP A 289 -0.53 -16.42 10.48
N GLU A 290 -0.19 -17.69 10.30
CA GLU A 290 0.46 -18.53 11.30
C GLU A 290 1.90 -18.08 11.60
N ILE A 291 2.58 -17.46 10.62
CA ILE A 291 3.92 -16.91 10.83
C ILE A 291 3.84 -15.63 11.66
N TYR A 292 2.83 -14.80 11.43
CA TYR A 292 2.56 -13.66 12.31
C TYR A 292 2.22 -14.12 13.73
N GLU A 293 1.34 -15.13 13.89
CA GLU A 293 0.99 -15.70 15.19
C GLU A 293 2.24 -16.13 15.97
N GLU A 294 3.11 -16.94 15.36
CA GLU A 294 4.32 -17.40 16.02
C GLU A 294 5.26 -16.24 16.34
N THR A 295 5.40 -15.29 15.41
CA THR A 295 6.25 -14.10 15.56
C THR A 295 5.81 -13.22 16.72
N ILE A 296 4.52 -12.90 16.80
CA ILE A 296 3.99 -12.00 17.82
C ILE A 296 3.98 -12.66 19.19
N ARG A 297 3.58 -13.94 19.29
CA ARG A 297 3.44 -14.64 20.58
C ARG A 297 4.77 -15.11 21.17
N SER A 298 5.66 -15.62 20.32
CA SER A 298 6.86 -16.33 20.75
C SER A 298 8.15 -15.64 20.32
N GLY A 299 8.13 -14.87 19.23
CA GLY A 299 9.33 -14.27 18.65
C GLY A 299 9.82 -13.04 19.40
N LEU A 300 8.92 -12.20 19.89
CA LEU A 300 9.29 -10.98 20.62
C LEU A 300 10.18 -11.27 21.84
N ALA A 301 9.88 -12.34 22.59
CA ALA A 301 10.66 -12.75 23.76
C ALA A 301 12.05 -13.31 23.41
N LYS A 302 12.31 -13.67 22.15
CA LYS A 302 13.60 -14.21 21.68
C LYS A 302 14.57 -13.12 21.23
N VAL A 303 14.11 -11.88 21.05
CA VAL A 303 14.97 -10.77 20.68
C VAL A 303 15.83 -10.38 21.88
N GLY A 304 17.13 -10.18 21.65
CA GLY A 304 18.08 -9.83 22.70
C GLY A 304 17.67 -8.56 23.47
N THR A 305 17.77 -8.62 24.79
CA THR A 305 17.39 -7.51 25.69
C THR A 305 18.38 -6.34 25.66
N LYS A 306 19.64 -6.60 25.30
CA LYS A 306 20.66 -5.56 25.13
C LYS A 306 20.30 -4.68 23.94
N THR A 307 19.84 -3.48 24.24
CA THR A 307 19.52 -2.49 23.22
C THR A 307 20.68 -1.52 23.04
N VAL A 308 21.28 -1.50 21.85
CA VAL A 308 22.38 -0.58 21.49
C VAL A 308 21.85 0.55 20.61
N THR A 309 22.59 1.66 20.56
CA THR A 309 22.27 2.73 19.59
C THR A 309 22.76 2.33 18.20
N ALA A 310 22.09 2.80 17.15
CA ALA A 310 22.53 2.53 15.77
C ALA A 310 23.98 3.02 15.52
N SER A 311 24.36 4.16 16.09
CA SER A 311 25.73 4.70 15.96
C SER A 311 26.78 3.84 16.65
N GLU A 312 26.45 3.29 17.83
CA GLU A 312 27.32 2.37 18.57
C GLU A 312 27.47 1.04 17.84
N ALA A 313 26.37 0.44 17.39
CA ALA A 313 26.38 -0.79 16.62
C ALA A 313 27.20 -0.66 15.32
N VAL A 314 27.11 0.49 14.64
CA VAL A 314 27.94 0.76 13.45
C VAL A 314 29.42 0.90 13.81
N ARG A 315 29.74 1.58 14.92
CA ARG A 315 31.12 1.74 15.39
C ARG A 315 31.76 0.40 15.76
N GLU A 316 30.98 -0.51 16.32
CA GLU A 316 31.41 -1.86 16.73
C GLU A 316 31.38 -2.87 15.56
N GLY A 317 30.89 -2.46 14.39
CA GLY A 317 30.79 -3.33 13.21
C GLY A 317 29.62 -4.32 13.24
N GLU A 318 28.74 -4.23 14.24
CA GLU A 318 27.54 -5.06 14.42
C GLU A 318 26.37 -4.62 13.52
N ALA A 319 26.42 -3.41 12.97
CA ALA A 319 25.42 -2.88 12.04
C ALA A 319 26.08 -2.14 10.86
N PRO A 320 25.43 -2.10 9.68
CA PRO A 320 26.01 -1.47 8.49
C PRO A 320 25.86 0.04 8.53
N SER A 321 26.87 0.73 7.98
CA SER A 321 26.85 2.19 7.88
C SER A 321 25.88 2.67 6.80
N VAL A 322 24.85 3.41 7.22
CA VAL A 322 23.89 4.08 6.34
C VAL A 322 24.59 4.99 5.34
N LYS A 323 25.62 5.74 5.77
CA LYS A 323 26.37 6.66 4.90
C LYS A 323 27.17 5.92 3.82
N GLU A 324 27.71 4.75 4.12
CA GLU A 324 28.45 3.95 3.15
C GLU A 324 27.51 3.33 2.12
N ALA A 325 26.36 2.82 2.57
CA ALA A 325 25.28 2.34 1.69
C ALA A 325 24.80 3.43 0.72
N GLU A 326 24.59 4.67 1.20
CA GLU A 326 24.23 5.81 0.35
C GLU A 326 25.29 6.10 -0.71
N ARG A 327 26.58 6.10 -0.32
CA ARG A 327 27.70 6.32 -1.25
C ARG A 327 27.76 5.22 -2.30
N ALA A 328 27.60 3.96 -1.90
CA ALA A 328 27.57 2.81 -2.81
C ALA A 328 26.39 2.92 -3.79
N SER A 329 25.19 3.23 -3.31
CA SER A 329 23.99 3.43 -4.14
C SER A 329 24.20 4.56 -5.16
N ARG A 330 24.74 5.71 -4.74
CA ARG A 330 25.04 6.83 -5.65
C ARG A 330 26.09 6.47 -6.70
N ARG A 331 27.14 5.72 -6.32
CA ARG A 331 28.17 5.26 -7.27
C ARG A 331 27.57 4.33 -8.33
N LEU A 332 26.76 3.37 -7.91
CA LEU A 332 26.05 2.44 -8.79
C LEU A 332 25.04 3.14 -9.71
N ALA A 333 24.33 4.15 -9.21
CA ALA A 333 23.44 4.97 -10.04
C ALA A 333 24.20 5.70 -11.15
N ARG A 334 25.34 6.29 -10.82
CA ARG A 334 26.21 6.99 -11.78
C ARG A 334 26.80 6.03 -12.81
N SER A 335 27.25 4.85 -12.41
CA SER A 335 27.78 3.86 -13.35
C SER A 335 26.70 3.34 -14.30
N ALA A 336 25.49 3.06 -13.78
CA ALA A 336 24.36 2.65 -14.62
C ALA A 336 23.95 3.75 -15.62
N SER A 337 23.90 5.01 -15.19
CA SER A 337 23.64 6.13 -16.08
C SER A 337 24.72 6.27 -17.17
N LYS A 338 26.01 6.16 -16.81
CA LYS A 338 27.11 6.18 -17.79
C LYS A 338 27.03 5.02 -18.78
N ALA A 339 26.72 3.81 -18.32
CA ALA A 339 26.56 2.65 -19.18
C ALA A 339 25.40 2.83 -20.17
N SER A 340 24.24 3.28 -19.67
CA SER A 340 23.07 3.60 -20.51
C SER A 340 23.37 4.72 -21.53
N SER A 341 24.10 5.77 -21.12
CA SER A 341 24.54 6.81 -22.05
C SER A 341 25.52 6.31 -23.10
N ALA A 342 26.45 5.41 -22.74
CA ALA A 342 27.38 4.79 -23.67
C ALA A 342 26.67 3.87 -24.69
N GLU A 343 25.68 3.10 -24.25
CA GLU A 343 24.82 2.29 -25.13
C GLU A 343 24.00 3.16 -26.09
N MET A 344 23.45 4.29 -25.60
CA MET A 344 22.73 5.25 -26.45
C MET A 344 23.62 5.88 -27.54
N VAL A 345 24.92 6.06 -27.27
CA VAL A 345 25.90 6.56 -28.25
C VAL A 345 26.28 5.49 -29.29
N GLN A 346 26.15 4.20 -28.96
CA GLN A 346 26.45 3.09 -29.86
C GLN A 346 25.28 2.67 -30.76
N VAL A 347 24.09 3.25 -30.59
CA VAL A 347 23.00 3.05 -31.56
C VAL A 347 23.44 3.67 -32.89
N PRO A 348 23.60 2.89 -33.97
CA PRO A 348 24.03 3.44 -35.25
C PRO A 348 23.03 4.53 -35.67
N ALA A 349 23.55 5.70 -36.04
CA ALA A 349 22.73 6.72 -36.68
C ALA A 349 21.93 6.03 -37.81
N PRO A 350 20.61 6.27 -37.93
CA PRO A 350 19.83 5.66 -38.99
C PRO A 350 20.52 5.98 -40.32
N THR A 351 20.87 4.94 -41.07
CA THR A 351 21.46 5.10 -42.41
C THR A 351 20.65 6.14 -43.17
N PRO A 352 21.27 7.13 -43.84
CA PRO A 352 20.55 8.16 -44.58
C PRO A 352 19.83 7.51 -45.76
N LYS A 353 18.64 6.95 -45.50
CA LYS A 353 17.76 6.39 -46.52
C LYS A 353 16.89 7.52 -47.04
N ALA A 354 17.47 8.29 -47.94
CA ALA A 354 16.87 8.72 -49.20
C ALA A 354 17.67 9.93 -49.71
N ASP A 355 18.21 9.79 -50.91
CA ASP A 355 18.75 10.91 -51.67
C ASP A 355 17.68 12.02 -51.75
N THR A 356 18.00 13.20 -51.21
CA THR A 356 17.11 14.36 -51.12
C THR A 356 16.47 14.72 -52.47
N ALA A 357 17.12 14.37 -53.57
CA ALA A 357 16.60 14.52 -54.92
C ALA A 357 15.38 13.61 -55.19
N VAL A 358 15.39 12.38 -54.68
CA VAL A 358 14.30 11.40 -54.86
C VAL A 358 13.07 11.80 -54.05
N VAL A 359 13.26 12.30 -52.82
CA VAL A 359 12.15 12.80 -51.98
C VAL A 359 11.53 14.05 -52.60
N LYS A 360 12.35 15.00 -53.09
CA LYS A 360 11.85 16.19 -53.80
C LYS A 360 11.09 15.83 -55.08
N LYS A 361 11.57 14.85 -55.86
CA LYS A 361 10.91 14.38 -57.09
C LYS A 361 9.58 13.66 -56.80
N ALA A 362 9.51 12.89 -55.71
CA ALA A 362 8.28 12.26 -55.25
C ALA A 362 7.25 13.28 -54.73
N ALA A 363 7.71 14.29 -53.97
CA ALA A 363 6.87 15.38 -53.48
C ALA A 363 6.33 16.24 -54.64
N ALA A 364 7.16 16.57 -55.63
CA ALA A 364 6.74 17.29 -56.84
C ALA A 364 5.71 16.51 -57.67
N ARG A 365 5.88 15.19 -57.82
CA ARG A 365 4.89 14.32 -58.48
C ARG A 365 3.56 14.29 -57.72
N LYS A 366 3.59 14.22 -56.38
CA LYS A 366 2.38 14.22 -55.56
C LYS A 366 1.66 15.57 -55.67
N LEU A 367 2.39 16.69 -55.62
CA LEU A 367 1.84 18.04 -55.76
C LEU A 367 1.23 18.29 -57.15
N ALA A 368 1.86 17.78 -58.22
CA ALA A 368 1.31 17.84 -59.58
C ALA A 368 0.02 17.03 -59.72
N LYS A 369 -0.06 15.85 -59.09
CA LYS A 369 -1.26 15.00 -59.08
C LYS A 369 -2.42 15.66 -58.33
N THR A 370 -2.13 16.38 -57.24
CA THR A 370 -3.12 17.15 -56.48
C THR A 370 -3.59 18.40 -57.24
N LYS A 371 -2.70 19.07 -57.99
CA LYS A 371 -3.11 20.20 -58.86
C LYS A 371 -3.98 19.74 -60.04
N ALA A 372 -3.67 18.61 -60.68
CA ALA A 372 -4.47 18.08 -61.79
C ALA A 372 -5.88 17.64 -61.39
N THR A 373 -6.05 17.15 -60.14
CA THR A 373 -7.36 16.78 -59.57
C THR A 373 -8.16 17.98 -59.03
N GLY A 374 -7.48 19.06 -58.61
CA GLY A 374 -8.13 20.31 -58.20
C GLY A 374 -8.73 21.13 -59.36
N THR A 375 -8.13 21.08 -60.55
CA THR A 375 -8.62 21.83 -61.73
C THR A 375 -9.88 21.22 -62.35
N THR A 376 -10.04 19.89 -62.28
CA THR A 376 -11.24 19.18 -62.76
C THR A 376 -12.46 19.36 -61.84
N ALA A 377 -12.24 19.57 -60.53
CA ALA A 377 -13.31 19.82 -59.57
C ALA A 377 -13.85 21.27 -59.63
N LYS A 378 -13.00 22.28 -59.90
CA LYS A 378 -13.43 23.68 -60.05
C LYS A 378 -14.18 23.97 -61.35
N ALA A 379 -13.92 23.24 -62.44
CA ALA A 379 -14.65 23.41 -63.71
C ALA A 379 -16.10 22.87 -63.66
N LYS A 380 -16.40 21.86 -62.83
CA LYS A 380 -17.77 21.32 -62.65
C LYS A 380 -18.65 22.13 -61.68
N ALA A 381 -18.07 22.97 -60.82
CA ALA A 381 -18.81 23.76 -59.83
C ALA A 381 -19.25 25.15 -60.37
N ALA A 382 -18.62 25.66 -61.42
CA ALA A 382 -18.95 26.97 -62.00
C ALA A 382 -20.15 26.96 -62.98
N THR A 383 -20.61 25.79 -63.44
CA THR A 383 -21.73 25.66 -64.39
C THR A 383 -23.11 25.48 -63.73
N LYS A 384 -23.20 25.42 -62.40
CA LYS A 384 -24.45 25.14 -61.65
C LYS A 384 -25.03 26.30 -60.83
N ARG A 385 -24.51 27.53 -60.98
CA ARG A 385 -25.06 28.71 -60.29
C ARG A 385 -25.13 29.94 -61.23
N ALA A 386 -26.21 30.02 -62.00
CA ALA A 386 -26.78 31.27 -62.51
C ALA A 386 -28.29 31.07 -62.79
N PRO A 387 -29.13 32.11 -62.65
CA PRO A 387 -30.49 31.98 -62.14
C PRO A 387 -31.56 31.88 -63.24
N LYS A 388 -32.70 31.24 -62.93
CA LYS A 388 -33.97 31.47 -63.65
C LYS A 388 -34.97 32.11 -62.70
N GLY A 389 -35.25 33.39 -62.94
CA GLY A 389 -36.42 34.09 -62.41
C GLY A 389 -37.53 34.20 -63.46
N GLY A 390 -38.74 34.52 -63.00
CA GLY A 390 -39.90 34.99 -63.80
C GLY A 390 -40.91 33.88 -64.12
N LYS A 391 -42.01 33.75 -63.36
CA LYS A 391 -43.29 34.51 -63.40
C LYS A 391 -44.25 34.04 -64.50
N ALA A 392 -45.34 33.40 -64.10
CA ALA A 392 -46.73 33.77 -64.37
C ALA A 392 -47.61 33.04 -63.36
#